data_AF-A0A7R9P1X5-F1
#
_entry.id   AF-A0A7R9P1X5-F1
#
_cell.length_a   1.000
_cell.length_b   1.000
_cell.length_c   1.000
_cell.angle_alpha   90.00
_cell.angle_beta   90.00
_cell.angle_gamma   90.00
#
_symmetry.space_group_name_H-M   'P 1'
#
loop_
_entity.id
_entity.type
_entity.pdbx_description
1 polymer ?
#
loop_
_entity_poly.entity_id
_entity_poly.type
_entity_poly.pdbx_seq_one_letter_code
_entity_poly.pdbx_strand_id
1 'polypeptide(L)'
;MKIAENRVLIFKALIENDDTEDLYKKKLEEAGLSVKSVPVIDFEYFNLNELHQCLQNAENFAGLVFTSPRGVHAVKLCVKTVQNLSSKWQKLPTFVVGEGTAHVLQSQLGLEGQGREAGSATNLVEFISKSEYA
;
A
#
# COMPACT_ATOMS: atom_id res chain seq x y z
N MET A 1 41.79 5.02 4.14
CA MET A 1 40.47 4.36 4.29
C MET A 1 40.26 3.50 3.05
N LYS A 2 40.25 2.16 3.16
CA LYS A 2 39.94 1.28 2.01
C LYS A 2 38.43 1.32 1.80
N ILE A 3 37.98 1.81 0.65
CA ILE A 3 36.59 1.64 0.22
C ILE A 3 36.41 0.16 -0.03
N ALA A 4 35.40 -0.45 0.57
CA ALA A 4 35.09 -1.84 0.28
C ALA A 4 34.49 -1.91 -1.12
N GLU A 5 35.32 -2.28 -2.10
CA GLU A 5 34.89 -2.55 -3.47
C GLU A 5 33.74 -3.58 -3.44
N ASN A 6 32.69 -3.35 -4.23
CA ASN A 6 31.58 -4.27 -4.46
C ASN A 6 30.68 -4.57 -3.25
N ARG A 7 30.54 -3.66 -2.29
CA ARG A 7 29.56 -3.79 -1.18
C ARG A 7 28.37 -2.85 -1.33
N VAL A 8 27.16 -3.37 -1.12
CA VAL A 8 25.91 -2.59 -1.15
C VAL A 8 25.16 -2.77 0.17
N LEU A 9 24.67 -1.66 0.74
CA LEU A 9 23.74 -1.66 1.86
C LEU A 9 22.33 -1.39 1.36
N ILE A 10 21.36 -2.15 1.83
CA ILE A 10 19.94 -1.94 1.53
C ILE A 10 19.24 -1.54 2.82
N PHE A 11 18.54 -0.40 2.79
CA PHE A 11 17.74 0.11 3.89
C PHE A 11 16.26 0.09 3.49
N LYS A 12 15.50 -0.87 4.02
CA LYS A 12 14.09 -1.06 3.67
C LYS A 12 13.27 -1.51 4.87
N ALA A 13 11.97 -1.70 4.64
CA ALA A 13 11.09 -2.33 5.62
C ALA A 13 11.44 -3.81 5.83
N LEU A 14 11.13 -4.32 7.02
CA LEU A 14 11.08 -5.77 7.26
C LEU A 14 10.19 -6.44 6.21
N ILE A 15 10.64 -7.60 5.74
CA ILE A 15 9.86 -8.40 4.78
C ILE A 15 8.80 -9.13 5.60
N GLU A 16 7.52 -8.90 5.28
CA GLU A 16 6.38 -9.46 6.04
C GLU A 16 6.26 -10.99 5.92
N ASN A 17 6.84 -11.58 4.87
CA ASN A 17 6.81 -13.02 4.60
C ASN A 17 8.22 -13.54 4.35
N ASP A 18 8.72 -14.40 5.25
CA ASP A 18 10.06 -15.01 5.18
C ASP A 18 10.33 -15.77 3.87
N ASP A 19 9.26 -16.23 3.18
CA ASP A 19 9.36 -16.93 1.90
C ASP A 19 9.58 -15.99 0.69
N THR A 20 9.54 -14.66 0.88
CA THR A 20 9.71 -13.71 -0.22
C THR A 20 11.16 -13.29 -0.33
N GLU A 21 11.85 -13.81 -1.34
CA GLU A 21 13.22 -13.43 -1.64
C GLU A 21 13.33 -11.94 -1.98
N ASP A 22 14.25 -11.22 -1.33
CA ASP A 22 14.49 -9.80 -1.62
C ASP A 22 15.08 -9.63 -3.03
N LEU A 23 14.26 -9.11 -3.94
CA LEU A 23 14.64 -8.92 -5.35
C LEU A 23 15.87 -8.03 -5.53
N TYR A 24 16.07 -7.01 -4.69
CA TYR A 24 17.26 -6.17 -4.76
C TYR A 24 18.49 -6.98 -4.36
N LYS A 25 18.42 -7.68 -3.22
CA LYS A 25 19.50 -8.54 -2.75
C LYS A 25 19.89 -9.56 -3.81
N LYS A 26 18.89 -10.30 -4.32
CA LYS A 26 19.07 -11.31 -5.37
C LYS A 26 19.76 -10.73 -6.61
N LYS A 27 19.23 -9.65 -7.18
CA LYS A 27 19.75 -9.07 -8.44
C LYS A 27 21.15 -8.49 -8.29
N LEU A 28 21.47 -7.92 -7.13
CA LEU A 28 22.79 -7.38 -6.85
C LEU A 28 23.81 -8.50 -6.60
N GLU A 29 23.43 -9.57 -5.90
CA GLU A 29 24.28 -10.75 -5.70
C GLU A 29 24.52 -11.50 -7.02
N GLU A 30 23.49 -11.64 -7.88
CA GLU A 30 23.62 -12.15 -9.26
C GLU A 30 24.60 -11.31 -10.10
N ALA A 31 24.75 -10.01 -9.80
CA ALA A 31 25.70 -9.11 -10.45
C ALA A 31 27.11 -9.14 -9.82
N GLY A 32 27.36 -10.03 -8.85
CA GLY A 32 28.66 -10.18 -8.17
C GLY A 32 28.92 -9.20 -7.03
N LEU A 33 27.89 -8.50 -6.55
CA LEU A 33 28.00 -7.56 -5.43
C LEU A 33 27.72 -8.26 -4.09
N SER A 34 28.47 -7.91 -3.05
CA SER A 34 28.19 -8.33 -1.67
C SER A 34 27.14 -7.41 -1.06
N VAL A 35 25.99 -7.97 -0.68
CA VAL A 35 24.86 -7.19 -0.16
C VAL A 35 24.67 -7.43 1.33
N LYS A 36 24.41 -6.35 2.07
CA LYS A 36 23.87 -6.44 3.44
C LYS A 36 22.60 -5.60 3.55
N SER A 37 21.48 -6.26 3.82
CA SER A 37 20.22 -5.59 4.15
C SER A 37 20.17 -5.26 5.63
N VAL A 38 19.75 -4.04 5.95
CA VAL A 38 19.47 -3.56 7.30
C VAL A 38 18.03 -3.06 7.30
N PRO A 39 17.10 -3.72 8.00
CA PRO A 39 15.74 -3.22 8.13
C PRO A 39 15.77 -1.92 8.94
N VAL A 40 15.23 -0.85 8.37
CA VAL A 40 15.15 0.48 9.00
C VAL A 40 13.71 0.97 9.18
N ILE A 41 12.75 0.20 8.66
CA ILE A 41 11.33 0.46 8.80
C ILE A 41 10.69 -0.81 9.34
N ASP A 42 9.85 -0.64 10.34
CA ASP A 42 8.93 -1.65 10.85
C ASP A 42 7.55 -1.00 10.97
N PHE A 43 6.48 -1.79 10.97
CA PHE A 43 5.14 -1.26 11.09
C PHE A 43 4.18 -2.29 11.71
N GLU A 44 3.14 -1.78 12.35
CA GLU A 44 2.05 -2.56 12.90
C GLU A 44 0.71 -1.95 12.49
N TYR A 45 -0.32 -2.78 12.44
CA TYR A 45 -1.69 -2.32 12.23
C TYR A 45 -2.35 -1.96 13.56
N PHE A 46 -2.85 -0.73 13.68
CA PHE A 46 -3.55 -0.23 14.87
C PHE A 46 -4.98 0.21 14.53
N ASN A 47 -5.80 0.43 15.56
CA ASN A 47 -7.20 0.86 15.47
C ASN A 47 -8.09 0.00 14.55
N LEU A 48 -7.81 -1.31 14.44
CA LEU A 48 -8.55 -2.22 13.58
C LEU A 48 -10.05 -2.34 13.96
N ASN A 49 -10.39 -2.13 15.23
CA ASN A 49 -11.78 -2.11 15.68
C ASN A 49 -12.54 -0.88 15.16
N GLU A 50 -11.93 0.30 15.25
CA GLU A 50 -12.49 1.55 14.73
C GLU A 50 -12.62 1.48 13.20
N LEU A 51 -11.58 0.99 12.52
CA LEU A 51 -11.60 0.74 11.08
C LEU A 51 -12.76 -0.19 10.69
N HIS A 52 -12.95 -1.29 11.42
CA HIS A 52 -14.04 -2.22 11.16
C HIS A 52 -15.42 -1.55 11.31
N GLN A 53 -15.61 -0.73 12.35
CA GLN A 53 -16.84 0.03 12.55
C GLN A 53 -17.10 1.01 11.41
N CYS A 54 -16.09 1.76 10.96
CA CYS A 54 -16.23 2.65 9.80
C CYS A 54 -16.66 1.87 8.54
N LEU A 55 -16.02 0.72 8.27
CA LEU A 55 -16.33 -0.13 7.12
C LEU A 55 -17.75 -0.71 7.14
N GLN A 56 -18.34 -0.91 8.33
CA GLN A 56 -19.73 -1.35 8.48
C GLN A 56 -20.76 -0.25 8.16
N ASN A 57 -20.38 1.02 8.27
CA ASN A 57 -21.28 2.17 8.17
C ASN A 57 -20.97 3.03 6.92
N ALA A 58 -20.92 2.40 5.75
CA ALA A 58 -20.50 3.04 4.50
C ALA A 58 -21.33 4.28 4.13
N GLU A 59 -22.60 4.33 4.52
CA GLU A 59 -23.50 5.49 4.33
C GLU A 59 -23.03 6.80 4.97
N ASN A 60 -22.11 6.72 5.94
CA ASN A 60 -21.58 7.91 6.61
C ASN A 60 -20.39 8.53 5.87
N PHE A 61 -19.98 7.96 4.73
CA PHE A 61 -18.77 8.37 4.01
C PHE A 61 -19.09 8.62 2.53
N ALA A 62 -18.36 9.58 1.96
CA ALA A 62 -18.47 9.94 0.54
C ALA A 62 -17.44 9.22 -0.35
N GLY A 63 -16.45 8.53 0.22
CA GLY A 63 -15.38 7.90 -0.55
C GLY A 63 -14.27 7.31 0.31
N LEU A 64 -13.26 6.75 -0.37
CA LEU A 64 -12.06 6.16 0.23
C LEU A 64 -10.80 6.78 -0.36
N VAL A 65 -9.74 6.86 0.44
CA VAL A 65 -8.40 7.27 -0.02
C VAL A 65 -7.35 6.29 0.53
N PHE A 66 -6.58 5.66 -0.36
CA PHE A 66 -5.45 4.81 0.01
C PHE A 66 -4.13 5.41 -0.47
N THR A 67 -3.28 5.82 0.46
CA THR A 67 -1.96 6.39 0.14
C THR A 67 -0.82 5.38 0.23
N SER A 68 -1.11 4.14 0.66
CA SER A 68 -0.14 3.06 0.82
C SER A 68 -0.82 1.69 0.67
N PRO A 69 -0.14 0.67 0.10
CA PRO A 69 -0.64 -0.70 0.09
C PRO A 69 -0.95 -1.25 1.49
N ARG A 70 -0.22 -0.80 2.52
CA ARG A 70 -0.48 -1.17 3.92
C ARG A 70 -1.88 -0.78 4.38
N GLY A 71 -2.40 0.36 3.94
CA GLY A 71 -3.78 0.76 4.25
C GLY A 71 -4.81 -0.21 3.66
N VAL A 72 -4.54 -0.72 2.45
CA VAL A 72 -5.39 -1.74 1.81
C VAL A 72 -5.35 -3.05 2.60
N HIS A 73 -4.16 -3.50 3.01
CA HIS A 73 -4.00 -4.70 3.82
C HIS A 73 -4.69 -4.57 5.19
N ALA A 74 -4.66 -3.40 5.83
CA ALA A 74 -5.41 -3.16 7.06
C ALA A 74 -6.92 -3.37 6.88
N VAL A 75 -7.50 -2.82 5.80
CA VAL A 75 -8.91 -3.03 5.46
C VAL A 75 -9.19 -4.50 5.17
N LYS A 76 -8.29 -5.17 4.43
CA LYS A 76 -8.38 -6.60 4.13
C LYS A 76 -8.41 -7.45 5.42
N LEU A 77 -7.58 -7.13 6.40
CA LEU A 77 -7.57 -7.80 7.70
C LEU A 77 -8.91 -7.64 8.43
N CYS A 78 -9.51 -6.44 8.41
CA CYS A 78 -10.82 -6.18 9.03
C CYS A 78 -11.97 -6.95 8.36
N VAL A 79 -12.00 -7.01 7.01
CA VAL A 79 -13.11 -7.68 6.29
C VAL A 79 -12.89 -9.17 6.11
N LYS A 80 -11.64 -9.66 6.18
CA LYS A 80 -11.19 -11.04 5.89
C LYS A 80 -11.39 -11.46 4.43
N THR A 81 -12.62 -11.37 3.92
CA THR A 81 -13.00 -11.68 2.53
C THR A 81 -13.62 -10.46 1.86
N VAL A 82 -13.52 -10.38 0.53
CA VAL A 82 -14.09 -9.26 -0.24
C VAL A 82 -15.61 -9.21 -0.11
N GLN A 83 -16.26 -10.37 0.05
CA GLN A 83 -17.70 -10.50 0.22
C GLN A 83 -18.23 -9.83 1.49
N ASN A 84 -17.37 -9.66 2.51
CA ASN A 84 -17.73 -8.98 3.75
C ASN A 84 -17.59 -7.45 3.64
N LEU A 85 -17.00 -6.94 2.57
CA LEU A 85 -17.00 -5.51 2.28
C LEU A 85 -18.36 -5.13 1.67
N SER A 86 -19.05 -4.18 2.29
CA SER A 86 -20.34 -3.69 1.80
C SER A 86 -20.25 -3.27 0.33
N SER A 87 -21.19 -3.74 -0.50
CA SER A 87 -21.27 -3.37 -1.91
C SER A 87 -21.50 -1.87 -2.13
N LYS A 88 -21.89 -1.11 -1.09
CA LYS A 88 -21.92 0.35 -1.12
C LYS A 88 -20.54 0.94 -1.39
N TRP A 89 -19.47 0.37 -0.83
CA TRP A 89 -18.10 0.84 -1.06
C TRP A 89 -17.67 0.74 -2.51
N GLN A 90 -18.22 -0.22 -3.27
CA GLN A 90 -17.96 -0.35 -4.72
C GLN A 90 -18.59 0.77 -5.54
N LYS A 91 -19.58 1.49 -4.98
CA LYS A 91 -20.27 2.60 -5.64
C LYS A 91 -19.68 3.97 -5.26
N LEU A 92 -18.88 4.02 -4.19
CA LEU A 92 -18.26 5.25 -3.73
C LEU A 92 -16.92 5.45 -4.44
N PRO A 93 -16.53 6.70 -4.75
CA PRO A 93 -15.23 6.99 -5.32
C PRO A 93 -14.11 6.51 -4.38
N THR A 94 -13.14 5.82 -4.96
CA THR A 94 -11.93 5.39 -4.26
C THR A 94 -10.72 5.98 -4.95
N PHE A 95 -9.88 6.67 -4.19
CA PHE A 95 -8.68 7.34 -4.69
C PHE A 95 -7.42 6.67 -4.15
N VAL A 96 -6.37 6.62 -4.96
CA VAL A 96 -5.11 5.94 -4.59
C VAL A 96 -3.88 6.71 -5.02
N VAL A 97 -2.82 6.63 -4.22
CA VAL A 97 -1.49 7.12 -4.62
C VAL A 97 -0.66 5.95 -5.14
N GLY A 98 -0.25 6.03 -6.42
CA GLY A 98 0.69 5.12 -7.05
C GLY A 98 0.09 3.80 -7.52
N GLU A 99 0.66 3.27 -8.60
CA GLU A 99 0.27 1.99 -9.21
C GLU A 99 0.38 0.80 -8.25
N GLY A 100 1.39 0.78 -7.39
CA GLY A 100 1.54 -0.30 -6.40
C GLY A 100 0.35 -0.40 -5.45
N THR A 101 -0.16 0.75 -4.98
CA THR A 101 -1.36 0.78 -4.12
C THR A 101 -2.61 0.38 -4.89
N ALA A 102 -2.76 0.88 -6.13
CA ALA A 102 -3.89 0.54 -7.00
C ALA A 102 -3.97 -0.97 -7.28
N HIS A 103 -2.83 -1.60 -7.56
CA HIS A 103 -2.75 -3.03 -7.80
C HIS A 103 -3.15 -3.86 -6.58
N VAL A 104 -2.65 -3.49 -5.39
CA VAL A 104 -3.01 -4.17 -4.14
C VAL A 104 -4.48 -3.94 -3.80
N LEU A 105 -5.02 -2.73 -4.02
CA LEU A 105 -6.45 -2.43 -3.85
C LEU A 105 -7.33 -3.36 -4.69
N GLN A 106 -7.04 -3.47 -5.99
CA GLN A 106 -7.82 -4.32 -6.88
C GLN A 106 -7.71 -5.80 -6.50
N SER A 107 -6.51 -6.29 -6.23
CA SER A 107 -6.28 -7.72 -5.93
C SER A 107 -6.84 -8.15 -4.57
N GLN A 108 -6.78 -7.30 -3.55
CA GLN A 108 -7.16 -7.66 -2.18
C GLN A 108 -8.63 -7.35 -1.85
N LEU A 109 -9.16 -6.25 -2.42
CA LEU A 109 -10.48 -5.71 -2.10
C LEU A 109 -11.43 -5.63 -3.30
N GLY A 110 -10.94 -5.85 -4.53
CA GLY A 110 -11.76 -5.77 -5.75
C GLY A 110 -12.30 -4.37 -6.05
N LEU A 111 -11.67 -3.32 -5.50
CA LEU A 111 -12.04 -1.92 -5.74
C LEU A 111 -11.11 -1.29 -6.79
N GLU A 112 -11.68 -0.46 -7.66
CA GLU A 112 -10.92 0.33 -8.62
C GLU A 112 -10.54 1.69 -8.02
N GLY A 113 -9.24 2.01 -8.07
CA GLY A 113 -8.69 3.25 -7.53
C GLY A 113 -8.38 4.28 -8.62
N GLN A 114 -8.86 5.51 -8.44
CA GLN A 114 -8.59 6.66 -9.31
C GLN A 114 -7.35 7.43 -8.81
N GLY A 115 -6.71 8.20 -9.70
CA GLY A 115 -5.59 9.08 -9.33
C GLY A 115 -4.24 8.38 -9.12
N ARG A 116 -4.12 7.09 -9.47
CA ARG A 116 -2.89 6.28 -9.35
C ARG A 116 -1.64 6.91 -10.00
N GLU A 117 -1.83 7.70 -11.06
CA GLU A 117 -0.77 8.40 -11.80
C GLU A 117 -0.33 9.71 -11.12
N ALA A 118 -1.06 10.20 -10.11
CA ALA A 118 -0.73 11.43 -9.41
C ALA A 118 0.65 11.38 -8.73
N GLY A 119 1.14 10.18 -8.38
CA GLY A 119 2.49 9.91 -7.88
C GLY A 119 2.79 10.47 -6.48
N SER A 120 1.97 11.38 -5.96
CA SER A 120 2.11 11.97 -4.63
C SER A 120 0.76 12.33 -4.02
N ALA A 121 0.72 12.48 -2.69
CA ALA A 121 -0.47 12.93 -1.99
C ALA A 121 -0.91 14.33 -2.43
N THR A 122 0.03 15.26 -2.63
CA THR A 122 -0.26 16.63 -3.07
C THR A 122 -1.00 16.64 -4.40
N ASN A 123 -0.49 15.92 -5.39
CA ASN A 123 -1.12 15.83 -6.71
C ASN A 123 -2.47 15.10 -6.63
N LEU A 124 -2.59 14.09 -5.76
CA LEU A 124 -3.85 13.37 -5.58
C LEU A 124 -4.93 14.30 -4.98
N VAL A 125 -4.58 15.16 -4.02
CA VAL A 125 -5.51 16.15 -3.46
C VAL A 125 -5.99 17.12 -4.54
N GLU A 126 -5.10 17.60 -5.41
CA GLU A 126 -5.50 18.44 -6.54
C GLU A 126 -6.42 17.71 -7.51
N PHE A 127 -6.15 16.42 -7.78
CA PHE A 127 -6.99 15.58 -8.62
C PHE A 127 -8.40 15.43 -8.02
N ILE A 128 -8.49 15.09 -6.73
CA ILE A 128 -9.75 14.93 -6.02
C ILE A 128 -10.55 16.24 -6.05
N SER A 129 -9.90 17.37 -5.77
CA SER A 129 -10.57 18.69 -5.70
C SER A 129 -11.14 19.17 -7.03
N LYS A 130 -10.65 18.64 -8.16
CA LYS A 130 -11.12 18.95 -9.52
C LYS A 130 -12.08 17.90 -10.07
N SER A 131 -12.20 16.76 -9.41
CA SER A 131 -13.11 15.69 -9.82
C SER A 131 -14.55 16.04 -9.46
N GLU A 132 -15.53 15.58 -10.24
CA GLU A 132 -16.98 15.80 -9.99
C GLU A 132 -17.51 15.11 -8.71
N TYR A 133 -16.61 14.57 -7.87
CA TYR A 133 -16.92 13.97 -6.57
C TYR A 133 -16.79 14.98 -5.40
N ALA A 134 -16.39 16.22 -5.68
CA ALA A 134 -16.31 17.33 -4.73
C ALA A 134 -17.59 18.16 -4.70
#